data_AF-A0AAJ5LIK1-F1
#
_entry.id   AF-A0AAJ5LIK1-F1
#
_cell.length_a   1.000
_cell.length_b   1.000
_cell.length_c   1.000
_cell.angle_alpha   90.00
_cell.angle_beta   90.00
_cell.angle_gamma   90.00
#
_symmetry.space_group_name_H-M   'P 1'
#
loop_
_entity.id
_entity.type
_entity.pdbx_description
1 polymer ?
#
loop_
_entity_poly.entity_id
_entity_poly.type
_entity_poly.pdbx_seq_one_letter_code
_entity_poly.pdbx_strand_id
1 'polypeptide(L)'
;MAIKYATQSTASTNSVNPREAASFRSLFETHFESPLVLIDKSRASTFIPASFRVSTRNDESISASSLVIFDVDQKIGQGYDDDMIALEEAEDALLDLGLEHFIYTSHSHTLEAPRFRIVIAASRPYRPEEHITIRAAILEQLDEFLGGRLLKVIDPCWKVPSQCYYVYTTHPDRKQFAISFYNPGAPADIDEYKLHQSTYGIETEYKPGAPRQAGGQTGARGRSYELNRIVGGMITSSTEDEIAKRLFEIDNTQHAGSEYFRDPQYPRNRPRAGETPEAAAWRSCQLFTKSHITSLKRKTRKPVDTTIVNKKADSKEPMPTHDAMIKIRSAKVGKTKAGAETVLMELQVMSGEHAGRHLWHRLYGIGSHATAIKISDSIKSKIAKATKLEIPTIADIIKAADIPMLARIKYKPGTNGFAAQNEVGDIHLN
;
A
#
# COMPACT_ATOMS: atom_id res chain seq x y z
N MET A 1 -10.59 2.64 -22.96
CA MET A 1 -10.29 1.88 -24.20
C MET A 1 -11.26 0.70 -24.27
N ALA A 2 -11.77 0.35 -25.45
CA ALA A 2 -12.59 -0.85 -25.61
C ALA A 2 -11.75 -2.12 -25.40
N ILE A 3 -12.29 -3.11 -24.71
CA ILE A 3 -11.61 -4.37 -24.41
C ILE A 3 -12.10 -5.45 -25.37
N LYS A 4 -11.21 -5.93 -26.23
CA LYS A 4 -11.49 -7.05 -27.14
C LYS A 4 -11.05 -8.36 -26.50
N TYR A 5 -11.96 -9.31 -26.47
CA TYR A 5 -11.77 -10.63 -25.88
C TYR A 5 -12.60 -11.66 -26.65
N ALA A 6 -12.48 -12.93 -26.32
CA ALA A 6 -13.31 -13.97 -26.91
C ALA A 6 -13.94 -14.86 -25.84
N THR A 7 -15.09 -15.42 -26.14
CA THR A 7 -15.82 -16.33 -25.24
C THR A 7 -16.03 -17.70 -25.86
N GLN A 8 -16.07 -18.73 -25.03
CA GLN A 8 -16.45 -20.09 -25.43
C GLN A 8 -17.59 -20.58 -24.55
N SER A 9 -18.44 -21.44 -25.09
CA SER A 9 -19.55 -22.03 -24.32
C SER A 9 -19.03 -22.94 -23.21
N THR A 10 -17.93 -23.66 -23.45
CA THR A 10 -17.21 -24.48 -22.46
C THR A 10 -15.71 -24.48 -22.75
N ALA A 11 -14.90 -24.87 -21.77
CA ALA A 11 -13.45 -25.01 -21.94
C ALA A 11 -13.04 -26.06 -22.99
N SER A 12 -13.91 -27.03 -23.31
CA SER A 12 -13.66 -28.09 -24.29
C SER A 12 -13.97 -27.67 -25.73
N THR A 13 -14.78 -26.64 -25.94
CA THR A 13 -15.02 -26.13 -27.29
C THR A 13 -13.77 -25.47 -27.84
N ASN A 14 -13.49 -25.65 -29.14
CA ASN A 14 -12.35 -25.00 -29.79
C ASN A 14 -12.75 -23.75 -30.58
N SER A 15 -14.05 -23.57 -30.86
CA SER A 15 -14.55 -22.35 -31.49
C SER A 15 -14.60 -21.22 -30.46
N VAL A 16 -14.25 -20.01 -30.89
CA VAL A 16 -14.30 -18.80 -30.05
C VAL A 16 -15.24 -17.77 -30.68
N ASN A 17 -16.01 -17.08 -29.83
CA ASN A 17 -16.90 -16.01 -30.25
C ASN A 17 -16.26 -14.67 -29.87
N PRO A 18 -15.90 -13.80 -30.82
CA PRO A 18 -15.37 -12.48 -30.53
C PRO A 18 -16.37 -11.64 -29.75
N ARG A 19 -15.88 -10.91 -28.75
CA ARG A 19 -16.65 -9.99 -27.92
C ARG A 19 -15.87 -8.68 -27.74
N GLU A 20 -16.62 -7.63 -27.44
CA GLU A 20 -16.07 -6.31 -27.15
C GLU A 20 -16.84 -5.70 -25.98
N ALA A 21 -16.11 -5.21 -24.98
CA ALA A 21 -16.66 -4.42 -23.89
C ALA A 21 -16.23 -2.95 -24.08
N ALA A 22 -17.13 -2.01 -23.78
CA ALA A 22 -16.86 -0.59 -23.97
C ALA A 22 -15.71 -0.07 -23.09
N SER A 23 -15.50 -0.70 -21.94
CA SER A 23 -14.44 -0.40 -20.97
C SER A 23 -14.08 -1.64 -20.18
N PHE A 24 -12.97 -1.58 -19.43
CA PHE A 24 -12.56 -2.64 -18.53
C PHE A 24 -13.57 -2.85 -17.39
N ARG A 25 -14.11 -1.75 -16.85
CA ARG A 25 -15.24 -1.79 -15.91
C ARG A 25 -16.48 -2.48 -16.49
N SER A 26 -16.85 -2.17 -17.74
CA SER A 26 -18.00 -2.81 -18.40
C SER A 26 -17.81 -4.31 -18.58
N LEU A 27 -16.58 -4.77 -18.86
CA LEU A 27 -16.25 -6.20 -18.87
C LEU A 27 -16.50 -6.83 -17.50
N PHE A 28 -16.03 -6.19 -16.42
CA PHE A 28 -16.25 -6.63 -15.04
C PHE A 28 -17.74 -6.73 -14.72
N GLU A 29 -18.51 -5.67 -14.92
CA GLU A 29 -19.95 -5.61 -14.63
C GLU A 29 -20.73 -6.69 -15.40
N THR A 30 -20.32 -7.01 -16.62
CA THR A 30 -21.02 -8.00 -17.46
C THR A 30 -20.76 -9.45 -17.02
N HIS A 31 -19.55 -9.80 -16.59
CA HIS A 31 -19.13 -11.20 -16.42
C HIS A 31 -18.59 -11.57 -15.02
N PHE A 32 -18.22 -10.58 -14.21
CA PHE A 32 -17.43 -10.79 -12.99
C PHE A 32 -18.00 -10.10 -11.74
N GLU A 33 -19.00 -9.22 -11.87
CA GLU A 33 -19.63 -8.59 -10.71
C GLU A 33 -20.37 -9.59 -9.81
N SER A 34 -20.95 -10.64 -10.39
CA SER A 34 -21.72 -11.65 -9.66
C SER A 34 -21.35 -13.07 -10.09
N PRO A 35 -21.19 -14.01 -9.15
CA PRO A 35 -20.77 -15.36 -9.50
C PRO A 35 -21.92 -16.16 -10.09
N LEU A 36 -21.63 -16.90 -11.15
CA LEU A 36 -22.50 -17.99 -11.60
C LEU A 36 -22.31 -19.20 -10.67
N VAL A 37 -23.36 -19.59 -9.96
CA VAL A 37 -23.31 -20.72 -9.00
C VAL A 37 -23.56 -22.04 -9.74
N LEU A 38 -22.57 -22.93 -9.77
CA LEU A 38 -22.63 -24.21 -10.47
C LEU A 38 -21.97 -25.32 -9.67
N ILE A 39 -22.57 -26.52 -9.67
CA ILE A 39 -21.95 -27.72 -9.11
C ILE A 39 -20.74 -28.12 -9.96
N ASP A 40 -20.94 -28.25 -11.27
CA ASP A 40 -19.89 -28.58 -12.23
C ASP A 40 -19.43 -27.35 -13.02
N LYS A 41 -18.17 -26.95 -12.81
CA LYS A 41 -17.55 -25.83 -13.51
C LYS A 41 -17.31 -26.08 -15.00
N SER A 42 -17.26 -27.33 -15.45
CA SER A 42 -17.01 -27.65 -16.87
C SER A 42 -18.08 -27.09 -17.82
N ARG A 43 -19.28 -26.85 -17.27
CA ARG A 43 -20.43 -26.27 -17.94
C ARG A 43 -20.41 -24.75 -18.01
N ALA A 44 -19.47 -24.10 -17.33
CA ALA A 44 -19.32 -22.66 -17.36
C ALA A 44 -18.66 -22.20 -18.66
N SER A 45 -19.08 -21.04 -19.14
CA SER A 45 -18.39 -20.36 -20.23
C SER A 45 -16.98 -19.96 -19.80
N THR A 46 -16.08 -19.91 -20.78
CA THR A 46 -14.73 -19.36 -20.59
C THR A 46 -14.58 -18.08 -21.39
N PHE A 47 -13.59 -17.28 -21.00
CA PHE A 47 -13.13 -16.15 -21.78
C PHE A 47 -11.62 -16.25 -22.01
N ILE A 48 -11.18 -15.67 -23.12
CA ILE A 48 -9.78 -15.53 -23.50
C ILE A 48 -9.50 -14.03 -23.58
N PRO A 49 -8.44 -13.51 -22.94
CA PRO A 49 -8.11 -12.07 -22.91
C PRO A 49 -7.57 -11.54 -24.25
N ALA A 50 -8.02 -12.09 -25.37
CA ALA A 50 -7.47 -11.84 -26.69
C ALA A 50 -8.51 -11.82 -27.80
N SER A 51 -8.14 -11.14 -28.87
CA SER A 51 -8.83 -11.12 -30.15
C SER A 51 -8.19 -12.13 -31.11
N PHE A 52 -8.99 -12.66 -32.01
CA PHE A 52 -8.60 -13.76 -32.90
C PHE A 52 -8.73 -13.34 -34.37
N ARG A 53 -7.77 -13.76 -35.20
CA ARG A 53 -7.83 -13.66 -36.67
C ARG A 53 -8.76 -14.71 -37.26
N VAL A 54 -8.76 -15.90 -36.66
CA VAL A 54 -9.61 -17.04 -36.99
C VAL A 54 -10.31 -17.48 -35.71
N SER A 55 -11.62 -17.74 -35.77
CA SER A 55 -12.47 -18.10 -34.62
C SER A 55 -12.21 -19.51 -34.05
N THR A 56 -10.94 -19.84 -33.84
CA THR A 56 -10.44 -21.10 -33.28
C THR A 56 -9.41 -20.81 -32.19
N ARG A 57 -9.53 -21.45 -31.02
CA ARG A 57 -8.60 -21.30 -29.89
C ARG A 57 -7.27 -22.00 -30.19
N ASN A 58 -6.34 -21.24 -30.75
CA ASN A 58 -4.96 -21.60 -31.00
C ASN A 58 -4.11 -20.32 -30.86
N ASP A 59 -2.89 -20.43 -30.35
CA ASP A 59 -1.95 -19.31 -30.19
C ASP A 59 -1.70 -18.60 -31.53
N GLU A 60 -1.59 -19.36 -32.61
CA GLU A 60 -1.37 -18.86 -33.98
C GLU A 60 -2.57 -18.05 -34.50
N SER A 61 -3.76 -18.32 -33.97
CA SER A 61 -4.98 -17.60 -34.32
C SER A 61 -5.11 -16.27 -33.59
N ILE A 62 -4.28 -15.98 -32.58
CA ILE A 62 -4.34 -14.75 -31.80
C ILE A 62 -3.88 -13.56 -32.64
N SER A 63 -4.68 -12.49 -32.62
CA SER A 63 -4.31 -11.21 -33.21
C SER A 63 -3.59 -10.32 -32.20
N ALA A 64 -4.20 -10.13 -31.03
CA ALA A 64 -3.68 -9.32 -29.94
C ALA A 64 -4.40 -9.61 -28.63
N SER A 65 -3.72 -9.43 -27.51
CA SER A 65 -4.25 -9.50 -26.15
C SER A 65 -4.59 -8.11 -25.63
N SER A 66 -5.69 -7.97 -24.90
CA SER A 66 -6.14 -6.69 -24.33
C SER A 66 -6.00 -6.63 -22.81
N LEU A 67 -5.69 -7.76 -22.16
CA LEU A 67 -5.62 -7.90 -20.70
C LEU A 67 -4.43 -8.79 -20.30
N VAL A 68 -3.98 -8.65 -19.05
CA VAL A 68 -3.02 -9.55 -18.42
C VAL A 68 -3.72 -10.31 -17.30
N ILE A 69 -3.51 -11.64 -17.24
CA ILE A 69 -4.17 -12.51 -16.25
C ILE A 69 -3.15 -13.42 -15.60
N PHE A 70 -3.19 -13.49 -14.26
CA PHE A 70 -2.50 -14.50 -13.47
C PHE A 70 -3.52 -15.35 -12.71
N ASP A 71 -3.41 -16.67 -12.83
CA ASP A 71 -4.26 -17.63 -12.14
C ASP A 71 -3.53 -18.16 -10.91
N VAL A 72 -3.94 -17.74 -9.71
CA VAL A 72 -3.36 -18.16 -8.44
C VAL A 72 -4.05 -19.46 -8.02
N ASP A 73 -3.37 -20.60 -8.20
CA ASP A 73 -3.91 -21.96 -7.99
C ASP A 73 -3.25 -22.65 -6.78
N GLN A 74 -3.48 -22.10 -5.59
CA GLN A 74 -2.93 -22.63 -4.34
C GLN A 74 -3.57 -23.96 -3.93
N LYS A 75 -2.73 -24.93 -3.55
CA LYS A 75 -3.15 -26.28 -3.15
C LYS A 75 -2.43 -26.66 -1.87
N ILE A 76 -3.18 -27.26 -0.95
CA ILE A 76 -2.64 -27.79 0.29
C ILE A 76 -1.70 -28.97 -0.05
N GLY A 77 -0.58 -29.05 0.67
CA GLY A 77 0.39 -30.14 0.56
C GLY A 77 1.43 -29.95 -0.54
N GLN A 78 1.53 -28.77 -1.16
CA GLN A 78 2.50 -28.48 -2.22
C GLN A 78 3.78 -27.79 -1.72
N GLY A 79 4.05 -27.82 -0.40
CA GLY A 79 5.29 -27.29 0.17
C GLY A 79 5.32 -25.76 0.33
N TYR A 80 4.19 -25.09 0.10
CA TYR A 80 3.99 -23.65 0.32
C TYR A 80 2.79 -23.34 1.22
N ASP A 81 2.31 -24.32 2.00
CA ASP A 81 1.10 -24.18 2.83
C ASP A 81 1.20 -23.03 3.85
N ASP A 82 2.40 -22.82 4.40
CA ASP A 82 2.70 -21.73 5.33
C ASP A 82 2.97 -20.38 4.65
N ASP A 83 3.02 -20.35 3.32
CA ASP A 83 3.47 -19.23 2.50
C ASP A 83 2.42 -18.86 1.45
N MET A 84 1.16 -19.27 1.65
CA MET A 84 0.07 -18.94 0.75
C MET A 84 -0.20 -17.43 0.74
N ILE A 85 -0.54 -16.92 -0.44
CA ILE A 85 -0.93 -15.53 -0.69
C ILE A 85 -2.42 -15.39 -0.45
N ALA A 86 -2.81 -14.52 0.48
CA ALA A 86 -4.19 -14.11 0.63
C ALA A 86 -4.60 -13.18 -0.52
N LEU A 87 -5.91 -13.11 -0.79
CA LEU A 87 -6.45 -12.27 -1.86
C LEU A 87 -6.19 -10.78 -1.58
N GLU A 88 -6.27 -10.38 -0.32
CA GLU A 88 -6.05 -9.02 0.16
C GLU A 88 -4.59 -8.59 -0.04
N GLU A 89 -3.63 -9.51 0.12
CA GLU A 89 -2.22 -9.23 -0.13
C GLU A 89 -1.95 -8.96 -1.62
N ALA A 90 -2.61 -9.72 -2.51
CA ALA A 90 -2.52 -9.49 -3.94
C ALA A 90 -3.19 -8.18 -4.36
N GLU A 91 -4.32 -7.82 -3.75
CA GLU A 91 -4.99 -6.54 -3.95
C GLU A 91 -4.09 -5.37 -3.53
N ASP A 92 -3.50 -5.44 -2.33
CA ASP A 92 -2.58 -4.41 -1.82
C ASP A 92 -1.41 -4.19 -2.81
N ALA A 93 -0.84 -5.27 -3.37
CA ALA A 93 0.22 -5.18 -4.38
C ALA A 93 -0.22 -4.44 -5.65
N LEU A 94 -1.40 -4.78 -6.17
CA LEU A 94 -1.96 -4.17 -7.39
C LEU A 94 -2.32 -2.70 -7.20
N LEU A 95 -2.91 -2.38 -6.04
CA LEU A 95 -3.16 -1.01 -5.63
C LEU A 95 -1.83 -0.25 -5.55
N ASP A 96 -0.78 -0.83 -4.96
CA ASP A 96 0.56 -0.22 -4.84
C ASP A 96 1.18 0.13 -6.17
N LEU A 97 1.04 -0.73 -7.17
CA LEU A 97 1.43 -0.45 -8.56
C LEU A 97 0.49 0.56 -9.26
N GLY A 98 -0.64 0.93 -8.66
CA GLY A 98 -1.59 1.88 -9.23
C GLY A 98 -2.36 1.34 -10.44
N LEU A 99 -2.43 0.01 -10.57
CA LEU A 99 -2.98 -0.66 -11.75
C LEU A 99 -4.50 -0.73 -11.71
N GLU A 100 -5.14 -0.49 -12.86
CA GLU A 100 -6.56 -0.79 -13.07
C GLU A 100 -6.73 -2.31 -13.15
N HIS A 101 -7.48 -2.89 -12.20
CA HIS A 101 -7.56 -4.35 -12.05
C HIS A 101 -8.92 -4.79 -11.49
N PHE A 102 -9.22 -6.06 -11.67
CA PHE A 102 -10.22 -6.76 -10.86
C PHE A 102 -9.67 -8.12 -10.44
N ILE A 103 -10.13 -8.60 -9.28
CA ILE A 103 -9.84 -9.94 -8.78
C ILE A 103 -11.16 -10.69 -8.63
N TYR A 104 -11.13 -11.99 -8.92
CA TYR A 104 -12.26 -12.87 -8.63
C TYR A 104 -11.79 -14.25 -8.18
N THR A 105 -12.49 -14.82 -7.20
CA THR A 105 -12.22 -16.18 -6.72
C THR A 105 -12.61 -17.21 -7.78
N SER A 106 -11.82 -18.27 -7.88
CA SER A 106 -12.13 -19.39 -8.77
C SER A 106 -13.22 -20.29 -8.17
N HIS A 107 -13.83 -21.16 -9.00
CA HIS A 107 -14.77 -22.18 -8.53
C HIS A 107 -14.20 -23.07 -7.42
N SER A 108 -12.89 -23.32 -7.44
CA SER A 108 -12.18 -24.20 -6.49
C SER A 108 -11.62 -23.46 -5.26
N HIS A 109 -11.93 -22.18 -5.08
CA HIS A 109 -11.52 -21.39 -3.93
C HIS A 109 -12.04 -21.96 -2.61
N THR A 110 -11.19 -22.05 -1.59
CA THR A 110 -11.57 -22.23 -0.17
C THR A 110 -10.76 -21.26 0.69
N LEU A 111 -11.11 -21.14 1.98
CA LEU A 111 -10.35 -20.31 2.92
C LEU A 111 -8.95 -20.87 3.18
N GLU A 112 -8.82 -22.20 3.23
CA GLU A 112 -7.57 -22.91 3.49
C GLU A 112 -6.67 -22.99 2.25
N ALA A 113 -7.24 -22.84 1.06
CA ALA A 113 -6.53 -22.82 -0.21
C ALA A 113 -7.09 -21.70 -1.10
N PRO A 114 -6.70 -20.44 -0.86
CA PRO A 114 -7.23 -19.31 -1.61
C PRO A 114 -6.85 -19.42 -3.09
N ARG A 115 -7.86 -19.54 -3.96
CA ARG A 115 -7.65 -19.56 -5.42
C ARG A 115 -8.42 -18.46 -6.10
N PHE A 116 -7.73 -17.65 -6.88
CA PHE A 116 -8.31 -16.47 -7.49
C PHE A 116 -7.52 -16.08 -8.74
N ARG A 117 -8.12 -15.22 -9.56
CA ARG A 117 -7.48 -14.67 -10.75
C ARG A 117 -7.32 -13.18 -10.59
N ILE A 118 -6.12 -12.71 -10.91
CA ILE A 118 -5.78 -11.30 -11.03
C ILE A 118 -5.94 -10.93 -12.49
N VAL A 119 -6.79 -9.94 -12.80
CA VAL A 119 -6.98 -9.43 -14.17
C VAL A 119 -6.62 -7.96 -14.20
N ILE A 120 -5.72 -7.58 -15.10
CA ILE A 120 -5.15 -6.24 -15.21
C ILE A 120 -5.45 -5.70 -16.61
N ALA A 121 -5.91 -4.44 -16.67
CA ALA A 121 -6.13 -3.75 -17.93
C ALA A 121 -4.80 -3.41 -18.61
N ALA A 122 -4.72 -3.57 -19.93
CA ALA A 122 -3.59 -3.10 -20.73
C ALA A 122 -3.87 -1.69 -21.28
N SER A 123 -2.85 -0.82 -21.31
CA SER A 123 -2.96 0.54 -21.89
C SER A 123 -3.21 0.52 -23.40
N ARG A 124 -2.73 -0.52 -24.08
CA ARG A 124 -3.00 -0.84 -25.48
C ARG A 124 -3.06 -2.35 -25.69
N PRO A 125 -3.70 -2.85 -26.76
CA PRO A 125 -3.53 -4.23 -27.16
C PRO A 125 -2.07 -4.54 -27.48
N TYR A 126 -1.62 -5.74 -27.12
CA TYR A 126 -0.25 -6.21 -27.37
C TYR A 126 -0.25 -7.50 -28.19
N ARG A 127 0.78 -7.68 -29.00
CA ARG A 127 0.89 -8.80 -29.93
C ARG A 127 1.41 -10.06 -29.24
N PRO A 128 1.18 -11.27 -29.81
CA PRO A 128 1.70 -12.52 -29.25
C PRO A 128 3.21 -12.49 -28.97
N GLU A 129 4.01 -11.81 -29.79
CA GLU A 129 5.46 -11.74 -29.62
C GLU A 129 5.88 -10.92 -28.39
N GLU A 130 5.00 -10.02 -27.92
CA GLU A 130 5.24 -9.20 -26.72
C GLU A 130 4.74 -9.90 -25.43
N HIS A 131 3.93 -10.95 -25.57
CA HIS A 131 3.12 -11.53 -24.49
C HIS A 131 3.93 -11.96 -23.28
N ILE A 132 4.97 -12.77 -23.52
CA ILE A 132 5.73 -13.38 -22.42
C ILE A 132 6.53 -12.32 -21.65
N THR A 133 7.15 -11.37 -22.35
CA THR A 133 7.98 -10.32 -21.76
C THR A 133 7.14 -9.36 -20.91
N ILE A 134 5.98 -8.93 -21.43
CA ILE A 134 5.08 -8.04 -20.68
C ILE A 134 4.61 -8.73 -19.39
N ARG A 135 4.16 -9.99 -19.49
CA ARG A 135 3.65 -10.72 -18.34
C ARG A 135 4.76 -11.03 -17.33
N ALA A 136 5.97 -11.36 -17.79
CA ALA A 136 7.11 -11.54 -16.90
C ALA A 136 7.45 -10.26 -16.13
N ALA A 137 7.43 -9.10 -16.80
CA ALA A 137 7.73 -7.82 -16.16
C ALA A 137 6.67 -7.41 -15.11
N ILE A 138 5.39 -7.60 -15.42
CA ILE A 138 4.31 -7.36 -14.45
C ILE A 138 4.39 -8.35 -13.29
N LEU A 139 4.68 -9.63 -13.58
CA LEU A 139 4.84 -10.65 -12.56
C LEU A 139 6.01 -10.33 -11.62
N GLU A 140 7.15 -9.89 -12.16
CA GLU A 140 8.32 -9.50 -11.38
C GLU A 140 7.98 -8.38 -10.39
N GLN A 141 7.27 -7.35 -10.83
CA GLN A 141 6.87 -6.24 -9.94
C GLN A 141 5.85 -6.68 -8.88
N LEU A 142 4.86 -7.49 -9.25
CA LEU A 142 3.90 -8.03 -8.29
C LEU A 142 4.58 -8.96 -7.28
N ASP A 143 5.49 -9.80 -7.74
CA ASP A 143 6.14 -10.79 -6.90
C ASP A 143 7.28 -10.19 -6.07
N GLU A 144 7.86 -9.06 -6.47
CA GLU A 144 8.74 -8.27 -5.60
C GLU A 144 7.99 -7.85 -4.32
N PHE A 145 6.73 -7.42 -4.46
CA PHE A 145 5.88 -7.08 -3.32
C PHE A 145 5.50 -8.32 -2.50
N LEU A 146 5.13 -9.42 -3.16
CA LEU A 146 4.70 -10.66 -2.52
C LEU A 146 5.86 -11.53 -2.04
N GLY A 147 7.09 -11.08 -2.23
CA GLY A 147 8.31 -11.73 -1.75
C GLY A 147 8.62 -13.04 -2.47
N GLY A 148 8.43 -13.12 -3.79
CA GLY A 148 8.73 -14.32 -4.57
C GLY A 148 7.76 -15.48 -4.35
N ARG A 149 6.62 -15.23 -3.71
CA ARG A 149 5.60 -16.25 -3.39
C ARG A 149 4.63 -16.44 -4.55
N LEU A 150 4.37 -15.40 -5.34
CA LEU A 150 3.40 -15.42 -6.44
C LEU A 150 3.87 -16.40 -7.51
N LEU A 151 5.14 -16.36 -7.91
CA LEU A 151 5.72 -17.28 -8.89
C LEU A 151 5.57 -18.75 -8.48
N LYS A 152 5.51 -19.06 -7.17
CA LYS A 152 5.36 -20.45 -6.67
C LYS A 152 3.94 -20.98 -6.85
N VAL A 153 2.94 -20.11 -6.92
CA VAL A 153 1.52 -20.47 -6.83
C VAL A 153 0.70 -20.11 -8.06
N ILE A 154 1.26 -19.31 -8.97
CA ILE A 154 0.60 -19.06 -10.26
C ILE A 154 0.66 -20.28 -11.15
N ASP A 155 -0.45 -20.57 -11.82
CA ASP A 155 -0.51 -21.61 -12.84
C ASP A 155 0.31 -21.17 -14.08
N PRO A 156 1.17 -22.05 -14.65
CA PRO A 156 1.99 -21.74 -15.82
C PRO A 156 1.23 -21.26 -17.07
N CYS A 157 -0.09 -21.40 -17.09
CA CYS A 157 -0.96 -20.91 -18.16
C CYS A 157 -0.79 -19.42 -18.49
N TRP A 158 -0.22 -18.61 -17.60
CA TRP A 158 0.11 -17.22 -17.90
C TRP A 158 1.07 -17.07 -19.10
N LYS A 159 1.86 -18.12 -19.40
CA LYS A 159 2.78 -18.18 -20.55
C LYS A 159 2.08 -18.43 -21.89
N VAL A 160 0.82 -18.88 -21.89
CA VAL A 160 0.09 -19.34 -23.08
C VAL A 160 -0.83 -18.21 -23.61
N PRO A 161 -0.63 -17.70 -24.84
CA PRO A 161 -1.45 -16.64 -25.42
C PRO A 161 -2.94 -16.97 -25.53
N SER A 162 -3.29 -18.17 -25.97
CA SER A 162 -4.67 -18.62 -26.17
C SER A 162 -5.32 -19.19 -24.90
N GLN A 163 -4.69 -19.02 -23.74
CA GLN A 163 -5.22 -19.54 -22.48
C GLN A 163 -6.65 -19.04 -22.25
N CYS A 164 -7.56 -19.98 -22.00
CA CYS A 164 -8.91 -19.67 -21.56
C CYS A 164 -9.03 -19.72 -20.03
N TYR A 165 -9.83 -18.83 -19.49
CA TYR A 165 -10.13 -18.77 -18.06
C TYR A 165 -11.64 -18.88 -17.88
N TYR A 166 -12.09 -19.58 -16.83
CA TYR A 166 -13.49 -19.59 -16.50
C TYR A 166 -13.94 -18.18 -16.07
N VAL A 167 -15.14 -17.79 -16.51
CA VAL A 167 -15.81 -16.60 -15.96
C VAL A 167 -16.10 -16.81 -14.46
N TYR A 168 -16.49 -15.74 -13.76
CA TYR A 168 -16.68 -15.79 -12.32
C TYR A 168 -17.75 -16.81 -11.93
N THR A 169 -17.30 -17.92 -11.34
CA THR A 169 -18.12 -19.08 -11.02
C THR A 169 -17.77 -19.61 -9.64
N THR A 170 -18.75 -20.11 -8.90
CA THR A 170 -18.55 -20.68 -7.56
C THR A 170 -19.37 -21.95 -7.35
N HIS A 171 -18.89 -22.84 -6.49
CA HIS A 171 -19.66 -24.00 -6.05
C HIS A 171 -20.72 -23.58 -5.03
N PRO A 172 -21.94 -24.18 -5.03
CA PRO A 172 -22.98 -23.87 -4.04
C PRO A 172 -22.48 -23.84 -2.59
N ASP A 173 -21.74 -24.86 -2.18
CA ASP A 173 -21.21 -25.00 -0.81
C ASP A 173 -20.18 -23.93 -0.39
N ARG A 174 -19.67 -23.17 -1.36
CA ARG A 174 -18.59 -22.17 -1.17
C ARG A 174 -19.01 -20.78 -1.60
N LYS A 175 -20.29 -20.58 -1.93
CA LYS A 175 -20.84 -19.31 -2.42
C LYS A 175 -20.57 -18.16 -1.45
N GLN A 176 -20.63 -18.42 -0.15
CA GLN A 176 -20.38 -17.43 0.91
C GLN A 176 -18.94 -16.90 0.94
N PHE A 177 -17.99 -17.61 0.33
CA PHE A 177 -16.59 -17.21 0.22
C PHE A 177 -16.24 -16.71 -1.19
N ALA A 178 -17.22 -16.61 -2.08
CA ALA A 178 -17.00 -16.08 -3.41
C ALA A 178 -16.78 -14.57 -3.31
N ILE A 179 -15.62 -14.11 -3.75
CA ILE A 179 -15.27 -12.68 -3.75
C ILE A 179 -14.95 -12.25 -5.17
N SER A 180 -15.49 -11.11 -5.58
CA SER A 180 -15.00 -10.38 -6.74
C SER A 180 -15.18 -8.89 -6.54
N PHE A 181 -14.19 -8.12 -6.96
CA PHE A 181 -14.21 -6.66 -6.88
C PHE A 181 -13.38 -6.08 -8.01
N TYR A 182 -13.72 -4.85 -8.34
CA TYR A 182 -13.05 -4.02 -9.33
C TYR A 182 -12.45 -2.81 -8.65
N ASN A 183 -11.22 -2.48 -9.03
CA ASN A 183 -10.51 -1.30 -8.56
C ASN A 183 -10.12 -0.41 -9.74
N PRO A 184 -10.54 0.88 -9.74
CA PRO A 184 -10.08 1.83 -10.73
C PRO A 184 -8.59 2.13 -10.53
N GLY A 185 -7.87 2.37 -11.62
CA GLY A 185 -6.45 2.69 -11.62
C GLY A 185 -5.98 3.14 -12.99
N ALA A 186 -4.67 3.11 -13.23
CA ALA A 186 -4.11 3.28 -14.56
C ALA A 186 -3.97 1.91 -15.24
N PRO A 187 -4.33 1.75 -16.51
CA PRO A 187 -4.04 0.52 -17.22
C PRO A 187 -2.51 0.32 -17.31
N ALA A 188 -2.06 -0.93 -17.28
CA ALA A 188 -0.63 -1.28 -17.34
C ALA A 188 0.02 -0.68 -18.59
N ASP A 189 1.10 0.09 -18.42
CA ASP A 189 1.84 0.68 -19.54
C ASP A 189 2.61 -0.41 -20.29
N ILE A 190 2.05 -0.84 -21.42
CA ILE A 190 2.57 -1.97 -22.18
C ILE A 190 3.92 -1.65 -22.80
N ASP A 191 4.15 -0.39 -23.17
CA ASP A 191 5.41 0.02 -23.77
C ASP A 191 6.52 0.06 -22.72
N GLU A 192 6.22 0.53 -21.50
CA GLU A 192 7.14 0.46 -20.37
C GLU A 192 7.47 -1.00 -19.99
N TYR A 193 6.46 -1.86 -19.82
CA TYR A 193 6.67 -3.26 -19.47
C TYR A 193 7.42 -4.05 -20.54
N LYS A 194 7.22 -3.71 -21.82
CA LYS A 194 7.99 -4.28 -22.92
C LYS A 194 9.46 -3.85 -22.86
N LEU A 195 9.73 -2.57 -22.58
CA LEU A 195 11.09 -2.04 -22.46
C LEU A 195 11.84 -2.63 -21.27
N HIS A 196 11.14 -3.07 -20.22
CA HIS A 196 11.73 -3.75 -19.07
C HIS A 196 12.45 -5.05 -19.43
N GLN A 197 12.05 -5.73 -20.52
CA GLN A 197 12.69 -6.98 -21.00
C GLN A 197 12.86 -8.05 -19.92
N SER A 198 11.91 -8.15 -18.96
CA SER A 198 12.01 -9.11 -17.88
C SER A 198 11.98 -10.56 -18.39
N THR A 199 12.80 -11.40 -17.76
CA THR A 199 12.79 -12.86 -17.94
C THR A 199 12.25 -13.60 -16.72
N TYR A 200 11.70 -12.87 -15.74
CA TYR A 200 11.26 -13.41 -14.47
C TYR A 200 10.19 -14.52 -14.65
N GLY A 201 10.47 -15.69 -14.06
CA GLY A 201 9.56 -16.84 -14.10
C GLY A 201 9.42 -17.54 -15.46
N ILE A 202 10.09 -17.08 -16.52
CA ILE A 202 10.02 -17.69 -17.85
C ILE A 202 10.66 -19.08 -17.83
N GLU A 203 11.91 -19.17 -17.36
CA GLU A 203 12.71 -20.40 -17.36
C GLU A 203 12.52 -21.27 -16.11
N THR A 204 11.85 -20.75 -15.08
CA THR A 204 11.73 -21.45 -13.81
C THR A 204 10.60 -22.49 -13.85
N GLU A 205 10.95 -23.78 -13.88
CA GLU A 205 10.08 -24.85 -13.38
C GLU A 205 10.17 -24.87 -11.85
N TYR A 206 9.12 -24.42 -11.18
CA TYR A 206 9.03 -24.57 -9.73
C TYR A 206 8.84 -26.05 -9.38
N LYS A 207 9.84 -26.66 -8.72
CA LYS A 207 9.69 -27.97 -8.07
C LYS A 207 9.31 -27.72 -6.61
N PRO A 208 8.14 -28.19 -6.14
CA PRO A 208 7.74 -28.01 -4.75
C PRO A 208 8.79 -28.65 -3.83
N GLY A 209 9.32 -27.83 -2.92
CA GLY A 209 10.22 -28.32 -1.87
C GLY A 209 9.44 -29.20 -0.89
N ALA A 210 10.11 -30.15 -0.25
CA ALA A 210 9.50 -31.03 0.74
C ALA A 210 8.75 -30.22 1.83
N PRO A 211 7.60 -30.74 2.33
CA PRO A 211 6.86 -30.11 3.41
C PRO A 211 7.79 -29.90 4.62
N ARG A 212 7.81 -28.67 5.13
CA ARG A 212 8.68 -28.30 6.25
C ARG A 212 7.98 -28.61 7.57
N GLN A 213 8.73 -29.10 8.55
CA GLN A 213 8.22 -29.17 9.91
C GLN A 213 8.11 -27.75 10.47
N ALA A 214 6.93 -27.40 10.98
CA ALA A 214 6.70 -26.18 11.72
C ALA A 214 7.60 -26.16 12.97
N GLY A 215 8.71 -25.43 12.91
CA GLY A 215 9.45 -25.04 14.11
C GLY A 215 8.57 -24.07 14.88
N GLY A 216 8.11 -24.48 16.07
CA GLY A 216 7.16 -23.77 16.93
C GLY A 216 7.64 -22.43 17.51
N GLN A 217 8.31 -21.59 16.73
CA GLN A 217 8.51 -20.19 17.07
C GLN A 217 7.59 -19.35 16.20
N THR A 218 6.51 -18.87 16.81
CA THR A 218 5.61 -17.80 16.34
C THR A 218 6.32 -16.43 16.23
N GLY A 219 7.62 -16.42 15.90
CA GLY A 219 8.55 -15.31 16.12
C GLY A 219 8.28 -14.10 15.22
N ALA A 220 8.12 -14.26 13.91
CA ALA A 220 8.17 -13.11 12.98
C ALA A 220 6.79 -12.62 12.46
N ARG A 221 5.73 -13.44 12.51
CA ARG A 221 4.43 -13.16 11.87
C ARG A 221 3.61 -12.03 12.54
N GLY A 222 3.82 -11.73 13.82
CA GLY A 222 3.20 -10.59 14.52
C GLY A 222 3.99 -9.28 14.48
N ARG A 223 5.27 -9.33 14.09
CA ARG A 223 6.20 -8.19 14.19
C ARG A 223 6.00 -7.17 13.08
N SER A 224 5.55 -7.60 11.91
CA SER A 224 5.15 -6.70 10.82
C SER A 224 4.07 -5.71 11.29
N TYR A 225 3.11 -6.14 12.11
CA TYR A 225 2.08 -5.26 12.67
C TYR A 225 2.63 -4.23 13.67
N GLU A 226 3.58 -4.63 14.51
CA GLU A 226 4.26 -3.72 15.44
C GLU A 226 5.08 -2.66 14.70
N LEU A 227 5.88 -3.09 13.73
CA LEU A 227 6.64 -2.19 12.85
C LEU A 227 5.71 -1.26 12.05
N ASN A 228 4.59 -1.78 11.54
CA ASN A 228 3.57 -0.98 10.85
C ASN A 228 2.93 0.08 11.79
N ARG A 229 2.69 -0.26 13.06
CA ARG A 229 2.20 0.71 14.06
C ARG A 229 3.19 1.84 14.30
N ILE A 230 4.50 1.55 14.29
CA ILE A 230 5.55 2.56 14.39
C ILE A 230 5.54 3.47 13.16
N VAL A 231 5.46 2.90 11.95
CA VAL A 231 5.32 3.67 10.70
C VAL A 231 4.10 4.61 10.79
N GLY A 232 2.93 4.08 11.16
CA GLY A 232 1.71 4.86 11.31
C GLY A 232 1.81 6.00 12.32
N GLY A 233 2.59 5.83 13.39
CA GLY A 233 2.85 6.88 14.37
C GLY A 233 3.80 7.99 13.90
N MET A 234 4.63 7.72 12.88
CA MET A 234 5.68 8.63 12.42
C MET A 234 5.39 9.23 11.04
N ILE A 235 4.47 8.66 10.27
CA ILE A 235 4.25 8.95 8.85
C ILE A 235 3.97 10.42 8.53
N THR A 236 3.32 11.15 9.43
CA THR A 236 3.03 12.57 9.24
C THR A 236 4.17 13.47 9.65
N SER A 237 5.09 13.00 10.50
CA SER A 237 6.00 13.89 11.23
C SER A 237 7.48 13.50 11.19
N SER A 238 7.82 12.51 10.36
CA SER A 238 9.18 12.04 10.11
C SER A 238 9.38 11.78 8.61
N THR A 239 10.61 11.93 8.14
CA THR A 239 10.97 11.55 6.76
C THR A 239 11.04 10.03 6.60
N GLU A 240 10.98 9.52 5.36
CA GLU A 240 11.11 8.09 5.07
C GLU A 240 12.39 7.48 5.66
N ASP A 241 13.53 8.18 5.50
CA ASP A 241 14.82 7.73 6.03
C ASP A 241 14.85 7.70 7.57
N GLU A 242 14.22 8.68 8.23
CA GLU A 242 14.11 8.70 9.70
C GLU A 242 13.24 7.57 10.23
N ILE A 243 12.15 7.25 9.53
CA ILE A 243 11.29 6.12 9.86
C ILE A 243 12.08 4.82 9.69
N ALA A 244 12.77 4.65 8.56
CA ALA A 244 13.58 3.45 8.30
C ALA A 244 14.67 3.27 9.35
N LYS A 245 15.43 4.33 9.68
CA LYS A 245 16.44 4.30 10.75
C LYS A 245 15.84 3.88 12.08
N ARG A 246 14.67 4.42 12.42
CA ARG A 246 14.01 4.11 13.70
C ARG A 246 13.51 2.67 13.75
N LEU A 247 12.93 2.16 12.66
CA LEU A 247 12.52 0.75 12.58
C LEU A 247 13.73 -0.18 12.70
N PHE A 248 14.82 0.14 12.01
CA PHE A 248 16.04 -0.67 12.06
C PHE A 248 16.69 -0.67 13.44
N GLU A 249 16.73 0.48 14.12
CA GLU A 249 17.19 0.59 15.50
C GLU A 249 16.33 -0.25 16.45
N ILE A 250 15.00 -0.18 16.34
CA ILE A 250 14.07 -0.96 17.17
C ILE A 250 14.25 -2.45 16.92
N ASP A 251 14.36 -2.87 15.66
CA ASP A 251 14.59 -4.27 15.30
C ASP A 251 15.91 -4.79 15.89
N ASN A 252 16.98 -3.99 15.81
CA ASN A 252 18.30 -4.36 16.34
C ASN A 252 18.37 -4.36 17.87
N THR A 253 17.57 -3.53 18.55
CA THR A 253 17.67 -3.35 20.01
C THR A 253 16.66 -4.17 20.78
N GLN A 254 15.40 -4.16 20.34
CA GLN A 254 14.30 -4.83 21.04
C GLN A 254 14.13 -6.28 20.58
N HIS A 255 14.69 -6.64 19.41
CA HIS A 255 14.57 -7.98 18.84
C HIS A 255 15.94 -8.62 18.54
N ALA A 256 16.98 -8.18 19.24
CA ALA A 256 18.34 -8.73 19.10
C ALA A 256 18.35 -10.28 19.16
N GLY A 257 18.99 -10.90 18.17
CA GLY A 257 19.05 -12.36 18.00
C GLY A 257 17.82 -12.99 17.33
N SER A 258 16.82 -12.19 16.98
CA SER A 258 15.66 -12.61 16.18
C SER A 258 15.15 -11.47 15.28
N GLU A 259 16.06 -10.73 14.67
CA GLU A 259 15.75 -9.50 13.95
C GLU A 259 14.90 -9.77 12.70
N TYR A 260 13.79 -9.03 12.55
CA TYR A 260 12.84 -9.19 11.46
C TYR A 260 13.47 -8.92 10.10
N PHE A 261 14.35 -7.93 9.99
CA PHE A 261 14.99 -7.58 8.71
C PHE A 261 16.17 -8.49 8.35
N ARG A 262 16.61 -9.37 9.28
CA ARG A 262 17.65 -10.38 9.02
C ARG A 262 17.09 -11.79 8.88
N ASP A 263 15.81 -11.99 9.10
CA ASP A 263 15.19 -13.31 9.00
C ASP A 263 15.23 -13.82 7.55
N PRO A 264 16.02 -14.86 7.24
CA PRO A 264 16.21 -15.35 5.87
C PRO A 264 14.98 -16.04 5.29
N GLN A 265 13.95 -16.27 6.12
CA GLN A 265 12.65 -16.77 5.67
C GLN A 265 11.98 -15.79 4.70
N TYR A 266 12.17 -14.48 4.90
CA TYR A 266 11.65 -13.45 3.99
C TYR A 266 12.61 -13.21 2.83
N PRO A 267 12.19 -13.40 1.57
CA PRO A 267 13.11 -13.28 0.44
C PRO A 267 13.73 -11.88 0.27
N ARG A 268 13.03 -10.81 0.67
CA ARG A 268 13.57 -9.44 0.64
C ARG A 268 14.77 -9.22 1.57
N ASN A 269 14.90 -10.02 2.64
CA ASN A 269 16.00 -9.95 3.60
C ASN A 269 17.26 -10.68 3.11
N ARG A 270 17.14 -11.49 2.05
CA ARG A 270 18.27 -12.27 1.56
C ARG A 270 19.29 -11.36 0.87
N PRO A 271 20.59 -11.57 1.08
CA PRO A 271 21.63 -10.82 0.38
C PRO A 271 21.60 -11.08 -1.13
N ARG A 272 21.74 -10.02 -1.92
CA ARG A 272 22.02 -10.08 -3.35
C ARG A 272 23.48 -10.49 -3.59
N ALA A 273 23.82 -10.88 -4.82
CA ALA A 273 25.20 -11.24 -5.18
C ALA A 273 26.16 -10.06 -4.86
N GLY A 274 27.16 -10.32 -4.00
CA GLY A 274 28.12 -9.30 -3.53
C GLY A 274 27.61 -8.38 -2.41
N GLU A 275 26.37 -8.54 -1.95
CA GLU A 275 25.79 -7.75 -0.85
C GLU A 275 26.11 -8.39 0.51
N THR A 276 26.44 -7.57 1.50
CA THR A 276 26.61 -8.06 2.87
C THR A 276 25.26 -8.32 3.54
N PRO A 277 25.16 -9.23 4.53
CA PRO A 277 23.93 -9.45 5.27
C PRO A 277 23.36 -8.19 5.91
N GLU A 278 24.23 -7.30 6.40
CA GLU A 278 23.81 -6.04 7.01
C GLU A 278 23.25 -5.06 5.98
N ALA A 279 23.86 -4.97 4.80
CA ALA A 279 23.33 -4.16 3.70
C ALA A 279 21.97 -4.68 3.22
N ALA A 280 21.81 -6.01 3.15
CA ALA A 280 20.55 -6.64 2.79
C ALA A 280 19.42 -6.35 3.81
N ALA A 281 19.76 -6.39 5.11
CA ALA A 281 18.81 -6.07 6.17
C ALA A 281 18.39 -4.59 6.12
N TRP A 282 19.34 -3.67 5.93
CA TRP A 282 19.04 -2.26 5.77
C TRP A 282 18.17 -1.98 4.54
N ARG A 283 18.51 -2.57 3.39
CA ARG A 283 17.70 -2.48 2.16
C ARG A 283 16.28 -3.00 2.40
N SER A 284 16.14 -4.13 3.08
CA SER A 284 14.82 -4.68 3.41
C SER A 284 14.00 -3.73 4.30
N CYS A 285 14.64 -3.11 5.29
CA CYS A 285 14.01 -2.11 6.15
C CYS A 285 13.53 -0.88 5.37
N GLN A 286 14.35 -0.37 4.45
CA GLN A 286 13.97 0.75 3.57
C GLN A 286 12.76 0.40 2.69
N LEU A 287 12.77 -0.77 2.05
CA LEU A 287 11.66 -1.25 1.21
C LEU A 287 10.37 -1.43 2.03
N PHE A 288 10.47 -2.04 3.21
CA PHE A 288 9.35 -2.18 4.14
C PHE A 288 8.75 -0.80 4.50
N THR A 289 9.62 0.14 4.87
CA THR A 289 9.22 1.50 5.25
C THR A 289 8.47 2.20 4.13
N LYS A 290 9.05 2.21 2.92
CA LYS A 290 8.48 2.85 1.74
C LYS A 290 7.10 2.31 1.37
N SER A 291 6.97 0.98 1.36
CA SER A 291 5.69 0.31 1.07
C SER A 291 4.62 0.70 2.10
N HIS A 292 4.94 0.64 3.40
CA HIS A 292 3.96 0.94 4.45
C HIS A 292 3.58 2.43 4.50
N ILE A 293 4.51 3.35 4.26
CA ILE A 293 4.20 4.78 4.12
C ILE A 293 3.22 4.99 2.96
N THR A 294 3.46 4.34 1.82
CA THR A 294 2.60 4.47 0.64
C THR A 294 1.18 3.96 0.92
N SER A 295 1.05 2.78 1.52
CA SER A 295 -0.23 2.19 1.94
C SER A 295 -0.99 3.10 2.92
N LEU A 296 -0.31 3.59 3.96
CA LEU A 296 -0.92 4.44 4.98
C LEU A 296 -1.34 5.81 4.43
N LYS A 297 -0.51 6.47 3.60
CA LYS A 297 -0.87 7.75 2.94
C LYS A 297 -2.14 7.62 2.10
N ARG A 298 -2.41 6.45 1.52
CA ARG A 298 -3.65 6.18 0.76
C ARG A 298 -4.84 5.98 1.69
N LYS A 299 -4.69 5.24 2.80
CA LYS A 299 -5.75 5.06 3.81
C LYS A 299 -6.12 6.37 4.53
N THR A 300 -5.17 7.30 4.64
CA THR A 300 -5.38 8.61 5.27
C THR A 300 -5.72 9.75 4.30
N ARG A 301 -6.04 9.47 3.02
CA ARG A 301 -6.56 10.43 2.01
C ARG A 301 -7.96 11.00 2.36
N LYS A 302 -8.23 11.37 3.60
CA LYS A 302 -9.23 12.40 3.85
C LYS A 302 -8.63 13.70 3.31
N PRO A 303 -9.32 14.40 2.39
CA PRO A 303 -8.86 15.71 1.95
C PRO A 303 -8.84 16.62 3.18
N VAL A 304 -7.65 16.90 3.71
CA VAL A 304 -7.48 17.97 4.66
C VAL A 304 -7.68 19.25 3.87
N ASP A 305 -8.66 20.06 4.26
CA ASP A 305 -8.86 21.36 3.61
C ASP A 305 -7.65 22.25 3.93
N THR A 306 -6.76 22.38 2.96
CA THR A 306 -5.56 23.21 3.01
C THR A 306 -5.80 24.60 2.41
N THR A 307 -7.04 24.89 1.98
CA THR A 307 -7.38 26.18 1.38
C THR A 307 -7.20 27.27 2.43
N ILE A 308 -6.28 28.20 2.18
CA ILE A 308 -6.04 29.31 3.09
C ILE A 308 -7.19 30.31 2.96
N VAL A 309 -7.94 30.50 4.04
CA VAL A 309 -9.06 31.45 4.12
C VAL A 309 -8.67 32.60 5.03
N ASN A 310 -8.68 33.82 4.51
CA ASN A 310 -8.46 35.02 5.32
C ASN A 310 -9.76 35.42 6.03
N LYS A 311 -10.04 34.78 7.17
CA LYS A 311 -11.24 35.01 8.01
C LYS A 311 -10.83 35.59 9.36
N LYS A 312 -11.67 36.44 9.95
CA LYS A 312 -11.54 36.85 11.36
C LYS A 312 -12.04 35.72 12.28
N ALA A 313 -11.43 35.58 13.46
CA ALA A 313 -11.88 34.63 14.48
C ALA A 313 -13.37 34.82 14.80
N ASP A 314 -14.15 33.75 14.66
CA ASP A 314 -15.58 33.70 14.93
C ASP A 314 -15.90 33.22 16.37
N SER A 315 -15.00 32.48 17.01
CA SER A 315 -15.16 32.02 18.39
C SER A 315 -13.82 31.78 19.10
N LYS A 316 -13.82 31.95 20.43
CA LYS A 316 -12.70 31.64 21.34
C LYS A 316 -12.79 30.25 21.98
N GLU A 317 -13.86 29.50 21.70
CA GLU A 317 -14.01 28.16 22.26
C GLU A 317 -12.93 27.20 21.72
N PRO A 318 -12.60 26.13 22.44
CA PRO A 318 -11.70 25.12 21.93
C PRO A 318 -12.26 24.40 20.71
N MET A 319 -11.41 24.14 19.72
CA MET A 319 -11.70 23.40 18.51
C MET A 319 -11.64 21.88 18.74
N PRO A 320 -12.40 21.06 17.98
CA PRO A 320 -12.23 19.60 17.98
C PRO A 320 -10.83 19.20 17.47
N THR A 321 -10.44 17.95 17.69
CA THR A 321 -9.18 17.43 17.14
C THR A 321 -9.29 17.28 15.62
N HIS A 322 -8.51 18.04 14.86
CA HIS A 322 -8.50 18.02 13.40
C HIS A 322 -7.14 18.52 12.87
N ASP A 323 -6.89 18.31 11.58
CA ASP A 323 -5.69 18.81 10.90
C ASP A 323 -6.05 20.12 10.17
N ALA A 324 -5.19 21.12 10.25
CA ALA A 324 -5.38 22.41 9.60
C ALA A 324 -4.05 23.07 9.24
N MET A 325 -4.06 23.92 8.22
CA MET A 325 -2.97 24.86 7.98
C MET A 325 -2.96 25.87 9.13
N ILE A 326 -1.80 26.09 9.73
CA ILE A 326 -1.60 27.08 10.79
C ILE A 326 -0.40 27.96 10.46
N LYS A 327 -0.30 29.10 11.13
CA LYS A 327 0.92 29.90 11.16
C LYS A 327 1.20 30.38 12.58
N ILE A 328 2.47 30.61 12.90
CA ILE A 328 2.86 31.25 14.17
C ILE A 328 2.65 32.75 14.00
N ARG A 329 1.71 33.33 14.76
CA ARG A 329 1.41 34.77 14.72
C ARG A 329 2.33 35.56 15.63
N SER A 330 2.60 35.03 16.82
CA SER A 330 3.54 35.63 17.76
C SER A 330 4.17 34.56 18.64
N ALA A 331 5.39 34.82 19.13
CA ALA A 331 6.07 33.97 20.09
C ALA A 331 6.67 34.84 21.20
N LYS A 332 6.27 34.60 22.45
CA LYS A 332 6.73 35.35 23.62
C LYS A 332 7.71 34.52 24.43
N VAL A 333 8.97 34.94 24.43
CA VAL A 333 10.02 34.34 25.28
C VAL A 333 9.81 34.79 26.72
N GLY A 334 9.97 33.87 27.67
CA GLY A 334 9.82 34.16 29.09
C GLY A 334 10.41 33.06 29.96
N LYS A 335 10.14 33.16 31.26
CA LYS A 335 10.55 32.17 32.26
C LYS A 335 9.35 31.64 33.04
N THR A 336 9.43 30.40 33.51
CA THR A 336 8.47 29.87 34.49
C THR A 336 8.66 30.54 35.85
N LYS A 337 7.73 30.32 36.78
CA LYS A 337 7.90 30.74 38.20
C LYS A 337 9.17 30.17 38.84
N ALA A 338 9.65 29.01 38.36
CA ALA A 338 10.89 28.38 38.82
C ALA A 338 12.14 28.83 38.05
N GLY A 339 12.02 29.84 37.17
CA GLY A 339 13.15 30.39 36.40
C GLY A 339 13.51 29.63 35.11
N ALA A 340 12.84 28.51 34.82
CA ALA A 340 13.07 27.72 33.61
C ALA A 340 12.67 28.46 32.33
N GLU A 341 13.38 28.25 31.23
CA GLU A 341 13.11 28.90 29.95
C GLU A 341 11.78 28.43 29.33
N THR A 342 11.01 29.36 28.76
CA THR A 342 9.78 29.03 28.05
C THR A 342 9.54 29.94 26.85
N VAL A 343 8.82 29.43 25.86
CA VAL A 343 8.26 30.23 24.78
C VAL A 343 6.77 29.94 24.67
N LEU A 344 5.94 30.98 24.71
CA LEU A 344 4.51 30.88 24.47
C LEU A 344 4.22 31.31 23.03
N MET A 345 3.85 30.35 22.18
CA MET A 345 3.42 30.58 20.81
C MET A 345 1.92 30.88 20.76
N GLU A 346 1.55 31.90 20.00
CA GLU A 346 0.20 32.13 19.51
C GLU A 346 0.15 31.64 18.06
N LEU A 347 -0.64 30.61 17.78
CA LEU A 347 -0.82 30.05 16.45
C LEU A 347 -2.20 30.40 15.93
N GLN A 348 -2.27 30.80 14.67
CA GLN A 348 -3.51 31.12 13.97
C GLN A 348 -3.84 30.00 12.99
N VAL A 349 -5.06 29.50 13.02
CA VAL A 349 -5.60 28.56 12.04
C VAL A 349 -5.91 29.30 10.74
N MET A 350 -5.45 28.76 9.62
CA MET A 350 -5.49 29.39 8.30
C MET A 350 -6.44 28.70 7.34
N SER A 351 -6.85 27.45 7.58
CA SER A 351 -7.72 26.69 6.69
C SER A 351 -8.86 25.97 7.42
N GLY A 352 -9.84 25.48 6.64
CA GLY A 352 -11.00 24.76 7.14
C GLY A 352 -12.03 25.62 7.88
N GLU A 353 -13.00 24.94 8.51
CA GLU A 353 -14.11 25.57 9.24
C GLU A 353 -13.65 26.54 10.34
N HIS A 354 -12.48 26.28 10.92
CA HIS A 354 -11.92 27.02 12.05
C HIS A 354 -10.89 28.08 11.65
N ALA A 355 -10.80 28.43 10.37
CA ALA A 355 -9.91 29.48 9.88
C ALA A 355 -10.14 30.82 10.62
N GLY A 356 -9.05 31.49 10.96
CA GLY A 356 -9.05 32.72 11.75
C GLY A 356 -8.96 32.52 13.26
N ARG A 357 -9.19 31.31 13.79
CA ARG A 357 -9.13 31.03 15.25
C ARG A 357 -7.69 30.92 15.75
N HIS A 358 -7.51 31.13 17.05
CA HIS A 358 -6.20 31.19 17.70
C HIS A 358 -6.07 30.09 18.75
N LEU A 359 -4.90 29.47 18.84
CA LEU A 359 -4.52 28.59 19.93
C LEU A 359 -3.16 28.99 20.50
N TRP A 360 -2.91 28.58 21.74
CA TRP A 360 -1.66 28.86 22.43
C TRP A 360 -0.94 27.57 22.76
N HIS A 361 0.34 27.50 22.45
CA HIS A 361 1.16 26.35 22.78
C HIS A 361 2.45 26.81 23.45
N ARG A 362 2.79 26.18 24.58
CA ARG A 362 3.98 26.53 25.36
C ARG A 362 5.06 25.49 25.18
N LEU A 363 6.25 25.97 24.88
CA LEU A 363 7.48 25.18 24.79
C LEU A 363 8.36 25.49 26.00
N TYR A 364 9.10 24.46 26.42
CA TYR A 364 9.89 24.42 27.63
C TYR A 364 11.35 24.14 27.28
N GLY A 365 12.24 24.98 27.78
CA GLY A 365 13.67 24.90 27.56
C GLY A 365 14.42 24.50 28.84
N ILE A 366 15.68 24.93 28.92
CA ILE A 366 16.58 24.56 30.01
C ILE A 366 15.97 24.93 31.37
N GLY A 367 16.13 24.04 32.34
CA GLY A 367 15.58 24.17 33.70
C GLY A 367 14.15 23.62 33.88
N SER A 368 13.52 23.14 32.81
CA SER A 368 12.22 22.46 32.90
C SER A 368 12.36 20.95 33.12
N HIS A 369 11.25 20.25 33.37
CA HIS A 369 11.24 18.79 33.48
C HIS A 369 11.74 18.12 32.18
N ALA A 370 12.57 17.09 32.29
CA ALA A 370 13.22 16.44 31.14
C ALA A 370 12.24 15.99 30.04
N THR A 371 11.09 15.43 30.43
CA THR A 371 10.03 15.05 29.47
C THR A 371 9.45 16.25 28.73
N ALA A 372 9.27 17.39 29.40
CA ALA A 372 8.74 18.60 28.78
C ALA A 372 9.73 19.21 27.79
N ILE A 373 11.03 19.17 28.12
CA ILE A 373 12.11 19.57 27.21
C ILE A 373 12.12 18.68 25.98
N LYS A 374 12.08 17.34 26.16
CA LYS A 374 12.06 16.38 25.04
C LYS A 374 10.87 16.59 24.09
N ILE A 375 9.68 16.84 24.64
CA ILE A 375 8.49 17.14 23.82
C ILE A 375 8.67 18.48 23.10
N SER A 376 9.19 19.50 23.79
CA SER A 376 9.39 20.83 23.22
C SER A 376 10.43 20.85 22.11
N ASP A 377 11.54 20.12 22.29
CA ASP A 377 12.57 19.95 21.26
C ASP A 377 12.08 19.17 20.06
N SER A 378 11.21 18.17 20.27
CA SER A 378 10.55 17.44 19.18
C SER A 378 9.68 18.39 18.33
N ILE A 379 8.84 19.21 18.97
CA ILE A 379 8.00 20.20 18.28
C ILE A 379 8.87 21.25 17.57
N LYS A 380 9.89 21.79 18.25
CA LYS A 380 10.87 22.73 17.67
C LYS A 380 11.51 22.17 16.40
N SER A 381 11.99 20.92 16.46
CA SER A 381 12.62 20.23 15.31
C SER A 381 11.64 20.06 14.16
N LYS A 382 10.38 19.71 14.43
CA LYS A 382 9.35 19.58 13.39
C LYS A 382 8.98 20.93 12.76
N ILE A 383 8.88 22.01 13.54
CA ILE A 383 8.69 23.37 13.00
C ILE A 383 9.87 23.76 12.10
N ALA A 384 11.10 23.52 12.55
CA ALA A 384 12.32 23.80 11.77
C ALA A 384 12.29 23.09 10.41
N LYS A 385 11.94 21.80 10.40
CA LYS A 385 11.82 21.01 9.16
C LYS A 385 10.67 21.48 8.27
N ALA A 386 9.47 21.67 8.83
CA ALA A 386 8.29 22.08 8.07
C ALA A 386 8.47 23.46 7.41
N THR A 387 9.21 24.35 8.07
CA THR A 387 9.51 25.70 7.57
C THR A 387 10.83 25.82 6.81
N LYS A 388 11.66 24.76 6.80
CA LYS A 388 13.03 24.75 6.26
C LYS A 388 13.93 25.85 6.85
N LEU A 389 13.78 26.10 8.16
CA LEU A 389 14.55 27.10 8.90
C LEU A 389 15.46 26.47 9.94
N GLU A 390 16.56 27.15 10.27
CA GLU A 390 17.41 26.79 11.39
C GLU A 390 16.88 27.39 12.70
N ILE A 391 16.42 26.52 13.61
CA ILE A 391 15.86 26.87 14.92
C ILE A 391 16.67 26.15 16.01
N PRO A 392 17.87 26.65 16.37
CA PRO A 392 18.75 25.96 17.32
C PRO A 392 18.15 25.92 18.73
N THR A 393 17.56 27.02 19.18
CA THR A 393 16.92 27.13 20.51
C THR A 393 15.42 27.33 20.40
N ILE A 394 14.67 27.06 21.48
CA ILE A 394 13.22 27.33 21.49
C ILE A 394 12.89 28.82 21.32
N ALA A 395 13.81 29.72 21.69
CA ALA A 395 13.64 31.18 21.52
C ALA A 395 13.67 31.60 20.04
N ASP A 396 14.36 30.84 19.19
CA ASP A 396 14.46 31.11 17.75
C ASP A 396 13.17 30.81 16.97
N ILE A 397 12.14 30.25 17.61
CA ILE A 397 10.87 29.92 16.96
C ILE A 397 10.17 31.12 16.33
N ILE A 398 10.45 32.33 16.82
CA ILE A 398 9.95 33.56 16.20
C ILE A 398 10.37 33.69 14.72
N LYS A 399 11.47 33.05 14.29
CA LYS A 399 11.90 33.02 12.88
C LYS A 399 10.90 32.32 11.96
N ALA A 400 10.11 31.40 12.51
CA ALA A 400 9.05 30.69 11.80
C ALA A 400 7.70 31.45 11.81
N ALA A 401 7.69 32.71 12.26
CA ALA A 401 6.49 33.55 12.22
C ALA A 401 5.97 33.72 10.79
N ASP A 402 4.64 33.73 10.66
CA ASP A 402 3.90 33.88 9.42
C ASP A 402 4.17 32.84 8.30
N ILE A 403 4.99 31.82 8.53
CA ILE A 403 5.17 30.71 7.59
C ILE A 403 4.04 29.68 7.79
N PRO A 404 3.23 29.37 6.77
CA PRO A 404 2.19 28.36 6.86
C PRO A 404 2.79 26.96 7.03
N MET A 405 2.20 26.16 7.92
CA MET A 405 2.56 24.76 8.15
C MET A 405 1.30 23.94 8.43
N LEU A 406 1.27 22.69 7.98
CA LEU A 406 0.18 21.78 8.29
C LEU A 406 0.40 21.20 9.70
N ALA A 407 -0.62 21.25 10.55
CA ALA A 407 -0.52 20.77 11.92
C ALA A 407 -1.80 20.07 12.36
N ARG A 408 -1.63 19.10 13.27
CA ARG A 408 -2.73 18.50 14.00
C ARG A 408 -3.05 19.32 15.24
N ILE A 409 -4.23 19.91 15.26
CA ILE A 409 -4.77 20.60 16.43
C ILE A 409 -5.41 19.55 17.32
N LYS A 410 -4.98 19.48 18.59
CA LYS A 410 -5.50 18.53 19.56
C LYS A 410 -6.44 19.24 20.53
N TYR A 411 -7.63 18.67 20.71
CA TYR A 411 -8.54 19.07 21.78
C TYR A 411 -8.08 18.44 23.10
N LYS A 412 -7.83 19.27 24.12
CA LYS A 412 -7.64 18.83 25.49
C LYS A 412 -8.92 19.14 26.28
N PRO A 413 -9.68 18.11 26.71
CA PRO A 413 -10.81 18.34 27.60
C PRO A 413 -10.28 18.95 28.91
N GLY A 414 -11.03 19.92 29.43
CA GLY A 414 -10.72 20.51 30.74
C GLY A 414 -10.80 19.44 31.83
N THR A 415 -9.76 19.32 32.64
CA THR A 415 -9.71 18.42 33.78
C THR A 415 -9.23 19.18 35.01
N ASN A 416 -9.65 18.76 36.21
CA ASN A 416 -9.18 19.33 37.49
C ASN A 416 -9.36 20.87 37.61
N GLY A 417 -10.48 21.40 37.11
CA GLY A 417 -10.79 22.84 37.19
C GLY A 417 -10.11 23.71 36.11
N PHE A 418 -9.29 23.13 35.23
CA PHE A 418 -8.78 23.81 34.06
C PHE A 418 -9.82 23.79 32.93
N ALA A 419 -9.98 24.91 32.23
CA ALA A 419 -10.84 24.98 31.05
C ALA A 419 -10.30 24.08 29.93
N ALA A 420 -11.20 23.63 29.05
CA ALA A 420 -10.79 22.95 27.83
C ALA A 420 -9.94 23.91 26.97
N GLN A 421 -8.95 23.36 26.26
CA GLN A 421 -8.02 24.14 25.46
C GLN A 421 -7.52 23.35 24.25
N ASN A 422 -6.96 24.06 23.27
CA ASN A 422 -6.24 23.44 22.17
C ASN A 422 -4.73 23.51 22.38
N GLU A 423 -4.06 22.52 21.85
CA GLU A 423 -2.62 22.54 21.69
C GLU A 423 -2.23 21.98 20.32
N VAL A 424 -1.00 22.27 19.89
CA VAL A 424 -0.39 21.55 18.79
C VAL A 424 -0.15 20.11 19.23
N GLY A 425 -0.81 19.17 18.57
CA GLY A 425 -0.60 17.74 18.75
C GLY A 425 0.61 17.25 17.94
N ASP A 426 0.67 17.63 16.66
CA ASP A 426 1.81 17.32 15.79
C ASP A 426 1.95 18.36 14.66
N ILE A 427 3.14 18.46 14.06
CA ILE A 427 3.43 19.25 12.86
C ILE A 427 3.75 18.28 11.73
N HIS A 428 3.06 18.46 10.60
CA HIS A 428 3.21 17.58 9.46
C HIS A 428 4.41 18.01 8.62
N LEU A 429 5.23 17.05 8.20
CA LEU A 429 6.27 17.23 7.19
C LEU A 429 5.62 16.91 5.84
N ASN A 430 5.46 17.93 4.99
CA ASN A 430 4.75 17.86 3.71
C ASN A 430 5.02 16.58 2.89
#